data_AF-A0A3L7RKX4-F1
#
_entry.id   AF-A0A3L7RKX4-F1
#
_cell.length_a   1.000
_cell.length_b   1.000
_cell.length_c   1.000
_cell.angle_alpha   90.00
_cell.angle_beta   90.00
_cell.angle_gamma   90.00
#
_symmetry.space_group_name_H-M   'P 1'
#
loop_
_entity.id
_entity.type
_entity.pdbx_description
1 polymer ?
#
loop_
_entity_poly.entity_id
_entity_poly.type
_entity_poly.pdbx_seq_one_letter_code
_entity_poly.pdbx_strand_id
1 'polypeptide(L)'
;MTDSSEPSRSEPNFQGLRVSALESRRRDEFARLIERFGGTPTVSPSMRELPIDKNKEAVDFAYRIITGEIGLVIFLTGVGFKHFLSTVEKHVDRQRLLNSLSDIITIARGPKPVAAMREVGLQPSYRAPEPNTWREVLQLIDQNIPVSNLTIGLQEYGVTNHSLVAGLEARGANVLSVKVYQWDFPEDTEPLQKNIESICQGKQDVLMFTSAHQAVNLLRMAEKLGCESELRTAMDRLVVASIGPTTSEMLQHLNLPVDLEASPNKMGQLVQQTSEKCHRILKAKRFTAAVLPSSASGTAKEKLGRLGESLSQSPFLKACYRQASDVTPIWLMRQAGRYMAEYRAVREKVSFLELCKNPSLCAEVMVTAVEKLGVDAAIIFSDLLPILEPMGFDLEFTHGDGPVIHNPIRQAKDIDRVARLESMDALSFVTQTVEQTRRALPERIPVIGFSGSPFTLASYMIEGGSSRNFLHTKSLMANDPSAWNILMDKLVHSISLYLNSQIVAGAQVVQLFDSWAGCLSPNDYRTHILPHMQRLLESIIPNVPVINFATGNPMLISCLRGDSRTVVGIDWRVSLDVG
;
A
#
# COMPACT_ATOMS: atom_id res chain seq x y z
N MET A 1 -1.92 37.69 -20.74
CA MET A 1 -2.49 37.42 -19.40
C MET A 1 -2.69 35.92 -19.30
N THR A 2 -1.74 35.26 -18.65
CA THR A 2 -1.72 33.82 -18.42
C THR A 2 -2.62 33.49 -17.24
N ASP A 3 -3.76 32.84 -17.50
CA ASP A 3 -4.62 32.31 -16.45
C ASP A 3 -4.28 30.82 -16.26
N SER A 4 -3.38 30.57 -15.31
CA SER A 4 -2.99 29.25 -14.84
C SER A 4 -3.94 28.83 -13.73
N SER A 5 -5.10 28.27 -14.09
CA SER A 5 -5.96 27.59 -13.13
C SER A 5 -5.53 26.12 -13.00
N GLU A 6 -4.51 25.90 -12.16
CA GLU A 6 -4.33 24.59 -11.53
C GLU A 6 -5.63 24.20 -10.80
N PRO A 7 -6.06 22.92 -10.83
CA PRO A 7 -7.20 22.49 -10.03
C PRO A 7 -6.90 22.79 -8.56
N SER A 8 -7.84 23.46 -7.87
CA SER A 8 -7.63 23.91 -6.49
C SER A 8 -7.22 22.74 -5.61
N ARG A 9 -5.96 22.74 -5.15
CA ARG A 9 -5.51 21.86 -4.08
C ARG A 9 -6.39 22.19 -2.88
N SER A 10 -7.20 21.24 -2.43
CA SER A 10 -7.95 21.41 -1.18
C SER A 10 -6.93 21.74 -0.08
N GLU A 11 -7.15 22.84 0.65
CA GLU A 11 -6.24 23.20 1.73
C GLU A 11 -6.10 22.05 2.74
N PRO A 12 -4.90 21.78 3.27
CA PRO A 12 -4.67 20.75 4.27
C PRO A 12 -5.65 20.88 5.44
N ASN A 13 -6.61 19.96 5.59
CA ASN A 13 -7.64 20.08 6.62
C ASN A 13 -8.26 18.72 6.98
N PHE A 14 -8.36 18.44 8.28
CA PHE A 14 -9.03 17.27 8.84
C PHE A 14 -10.56 17.42 8.90
N GLN A 15 -11.13 18.60 8.71
CA GLN A 15 -12.58 18.84 8.64
C GLN A 15 -13.38 18.21 9.80
N GLY A 16 -12.84 18.28 11.02
CA GLY A 16 -13.47 17.74 12.22
C GLY A 16 -13.21 16.25 12.48
N LEU A 17 -12.36 15.59 11.69
CA LEU A 17 -11.97 14.20 11.95
C LEU A 17 -11.29 14.06 13.33
N ARG A 18 -11.52 12.90 13.96
CA ARG A 18 -10.95 12.54 15.27
C ARG A 18 -9.58 11.92 15.05
N VAL A 19 -8.54 12.61 15.51
CA VAL A 19 -7.15 12.30 15.21
C VAL A 19 -6.44 11.85 16.47
N SER A 20 -6.03 10.58 16.47
CA SER A 20 -5.27 9.96 17.53
C SER A 20 -3.77 10.01 17.27
N ALA A 21 -2.96 10.22 18.31
CA ALA A 21 -1.50 10.18 18.23
C ALA A 21 -0.89 9.61 19.51
N LEU A 22 0.25 8.91 19.38
CA LEU A 22 0.90 8.21 20.48
C LEU A 22 2.10 8.95 21.11
N GLU A 23 2.18 10.28 20.89
CA GLU A 23 3.31 11.13 21.27
C GLU A 23 3.43 11.35 22.79
N SER A 24 4.61 11.05 23.34
CA SER A 24 4.88 11.18 24.79
C SER A 24 5.48 12.54 25.18
N ARG A 25 6.46 13.06 24.43
CA ARG A 25 7.30 14.19 24.85
C ARG A 25 6.73 15.55 24.48
N ARG A 26 6.11 15.65 23.30
CA ARG A 26 5.61 16.91 22.73
C ARG A 26 4.10 16.88 22.57
N ARG A 27 3.40 16.30 23.55
CA ARG A 27 1.95 16.03 23.53
C ARG A 27 1.14 17.28 23.17
N ASP A 28 1.33 18.36 23.92
CA ASP A 28 0.53 19.60 23.78
C ASP A 28 0.84 20.34 22.49
N GLU A 29 2.06 20.22 21.97
CA GLU A 29 2.40 20.77 20.67
C GLU A 29 1.76 19.97 19.53
N PHE A 30 1.77 18.63 19.64
CA PHE A 30 1.15 17.75 18.66
C PHE A 30 -0.37 17.96 18.60
N ALA A 31 -1.02 18.08 19.76
CA ALA A 31 -2.46 18.37 19.86
C ALA A 31 -2.82 19.71 19.19
N ARG A 32 -2.08 20.78 19.49
CA ARG A 32 -2.27 22.10 18.87
C ARG A 32 -2.06 22.09 17.36
N LEU A 33 -1.12 21.28 16.85
CA LEU A 33 -0.93 21.12 15.41
C LEU A 33 -2.15 20.45 14.76
N ILE A 34 -2.70 19.39 15.35
CA ILE A 34 -3.92 18.73 14.85
C ILE A 34 -5.08 19.73 14.81
N GLU A 35 -5.31 20.49 15.89
CA GLU A 35 -6.38 21.49 15.99
C GLU A 35 -6.22 22.58 14.92
N ARG A 36 -4.99 23.05 14.68
CA ARG A 36 -4.68 24.04 13.64
C ARG A 36 -5.08 23.57 12.24
N PHE A 37 -4.97 22.26 11.97
CA PHE A 37 -5.43 21.66 10.72
C PHE A 37 -6.88 21.16 10.80
N GLY A 38 -7.67 21.61 11.78
CA GLY A 38 -9.11 21.35 11.87
C GLY A 38 -9.49 19.96 12.38
N GLY A 39 -8.61 19.25 13.08
CA GLY A 39 -8.91 17.94 13.68
C GLY A 39 -9.25 18.01 15.17
N THR A 40 -9.88 16.97 15.71
CA THR A 40 -10.10 16.79 17.15
C THR A 40 -9.04 15.85 17.73
N PRO A 41 -8.08 16.35 18.53
CA PRO A 41 -6.93 15.55 18.96
C PRO A 41 -7.26 14.59 20.12
N THR A 42 -6.72 13.37 20.06
CA THR A 42 -6.58 12.45 21.20
C THR A 42 -5.12 12.01 21.27
N VAL A 43 -4.30 12.66 22.11
CA VAL A 43 -2.87 12.36 22.21
C VAL A 43 -2.58 11.61 23.51
N SER A 44 -2.24 10.32 23.40
CA SER A 44 -1.95 9.45 24.54
C SER A 44 -0.47 9.03 24.54
N PRO A 45 0.30 9.26 25.61
CA PRO A 45 1.66 8.73 25.71
C PRO A 45 1.65 7.21 25.67
N SER A 46 2.57 6.64 24.92
CA SER A 46 2.71 5.19 24.81
C SER A 46 4.03 4.66 25.37
N MET A 47 4.95 5.56 25.77
CA MET A 47 6.30 5.17 26.17
C MET A 47 6.95 6.18 27.12
N ARG A 48 7.78 5.69 28.05
CA ARG A 48 8.80 6.45 28.79
C ARG A 48 10.15 5.76 28.68
N GLU A 49 11.23 6.52 28.82
CA GLU A 49 12.59 5.95 28.93
C GLU A 49 12.84 5.59 30.38
N LEU A 50 13.06 4.30 30.67
CA LEU A 50 13.54 3.86 31.97
C LEU A 50 15.00 3.41 31.85
N PRO A 51 15.91 3.93 32.68
CA PRO A 51 17.22 3.34 32.86
C PRO A 51 17.07 1.88 33.32
N ILE A 52 17.91 0.98 32.79
CA ILE A 52 17.97 -0.39 33.30
C ILE A 52 18.83 -0.35 34.57
N ASP A 53 18.20 -0.45 35.75
CA ASP A 53 18.94 -0.45 37.01
C ASP A 53 19.79 -1.73 37.15
N LYS A 54 21.07 -1.54 37.52
CA LYS A 54 22.12 -2.58 37.59
C LYS A 54 22.35 -3.31 36.26
N ASN A 55 22.55 -2.54 35.20
CA ASN A 55 22.88 -3.06 33.87
C ASN A 55 24.30 -3.67 33.82
N LYS A 56 24.43 -4.90 34.35
CA LYS A 56 25.67 -5.67 34.33
C LYS A 56 26.18 -5.89 32.91
N GLU A 57 25.28 -6.01 31.93
CA GLU A 57 25.62 -6.15 30.51
C GLU A 57 26.32 -4.90 29.97
N ALA A 58 25.86 -3.69 30.32
CA ALA A 58 26.54 -2.46 29.92
C ALA A 58 27.92 -2.30 30.56
N VAL A 59 28.06 -2.73 31.81
CA VAL A 59 29.37 -2.73 32.50
C VAL A 59 30.32 -3.73 31.84
N ASP A 60 29.85 -4.96 31.56
CA ASP A 60 30.62 -5.98 30.85
C ASP A 60 31.03 -5.49 29.45
N PHE A 61 30.10 -4.89 28.72
CA PHE A 61 30.34 -4.30 27.41
C PHE A 61 31.42 -3.21 27.45
N ALA A 62 31.43 -2.34 28.46
CA ALA A 62 32.48 -1.34 28.63
C ALA A 62 33.85 -1.98 28.95
N TYR A 63 33.89 -3.03 29.76
CA TYR A 63 35.13 -3.78 30.01
C TYR A 63 35.66 -4.46 28.74
N ARG A 64 34.79 -5.01 27.90
CA ARG A 64 35.17 -5.61 26.60
C ARG A 64 35.72 -4.59 25.60
N ILE A 65 35.23 -3.35 25.63
CA ILE A 65 35.83 -2.24 24.87
C ILE A 65 37.23 -1.95 25.41
N ILE A 66 37.40 -1.79 26.72
CA ILE A 66 38.67 -1.42 27.35
C ILE A 66 39.74 -2.52 27.19
N THR A 67 39.33 -3.78 27.19
CA THR A 67 40.23 -4.94 27.01
C THR A 67 40.57 -5.23 25.55
N GLY A 68 39.94 -4.52 24.60
CA GLY A 68 40.15 -4.70 23.17
C GLY A 68 39.45 -5.91 22.56
N GLU A 69 38.53 -6.55 23.31
CA GLU A 69 37.70 -7.64 22.77
C GLU A 69 36.72 -7.12 21.72
N ILE A 70 36.22 -5.90 21.90
CA ILE A 70 35.37 -5.20 20.91
C ILE A 70 36.25 -4.28 20.05
N GLY A 71 36.38 -4.61 18.76
CA GLY A 71 37.21 -3.85 17.82
C GLY A 71 36.48 -2.72 17.08
N LEU A 72 35.14 -2.70 17.14
CA LEU A 72 34.31 -1.68 16.51
C LEU A 72 33.04 -1.47 17.32
N VAL A 73 32.61 -0.21 17.51
CA VAL A 73 31.33 0.09 18.18
C VAL A 73 30.39 0.91 17.30
N ILE A 74 29.13 0.50 17.23
CA ILE A 74 28.06 1.20 16.52
C ILE A 74 27.10 1.84 17.54
N PHE A 75 26.96 3.16 17.48
CA PHE A 75 26.02 3.94 18.30
C PHE A 75 24.78 4.34 17.49
N LEU A 76 23.64 3.76 17.85
CA LEU A 76 22.38 3.97 17.11
C LEU A 76 21.68 5.28 17.51
N THR A 77 21.80 5.73 18.77
CA THR A 77 21.12 6.93 19.27
C THR A 77 22.00 7.73 20.22
N GLY A 78 21.83 9.07 20.23
CA GLY A 78 22.58 9.93 21.16
C GLY A 78 22.16 9.74 22.62
N VAL A 79 20.88 9.43 22.86
CA VAL A 79 20.36 9.12 24.21
C VAL A 79 20.99 7.83 24.73
N GLY A 80 21.05 6.79 23.88
CA GLY A 80 21.70 5.53 24.23
C GLY A 80 23.17 5.70 24.57
N PHE A 81 23.93 6.47 23.78
CA PHE A 81 25.32 6.79 24.11
C PHE A 81 25.47 7.49 25.48
N LYS A 82 24.65 8.51 25.77
CA LYS A 82 24.71 9.22 27.06
C LYS A 82 24.35 8.31 28.24
N HIS A 83 23.33 7.46 28.09
CA HIS A 83 22.96 6.50 29.12
C HIS A 83 24.00 5.41 29.31
N PHE A 84 24.64 4.94 28.23
CA PHE A 84 25.73 4.00 28.31
C PHE A 84 26.83 4.54 29.22
N LEU A 85 27.32 5.76 28.95
CA LEU A 85 28.35 6.41 29.75
C LEU A 85 27.92 6.59 31.22
N SER A 86 26.76 7.18 31.48
CA SER A 86 26.31 7.41 32.86
C SER A 86 26.08 6.14 33.66
N THR A 87 25.72 5.03 32.99
CA THR A 87 25.52 3.72 33.61
C THR A 87 26.86 3.08 34.01
N VAL A 88 27.86 3.19 33.14
CA VAL A 88 29.16 2.52 33.36
C VAL A 88 30.12 3.35 34.21
N GLU A 89 29.95 4.68 34.28
CA GLU A 89 30.75 5.59 35.11
C GLU A 89 30.76 5.22 36.60
N LYS A 90 29.74 4.51 37.10
CA LYS A 90 29.70 4.00 38.48
C LYS A 90 30.64 2.82 38.74
N HIS A 91 31.13 2.17 37.68
CA HIS A 91 31.85 0.89 37.74
C HIS A 91 33.16 0.86 36.94
N VAL A 92 33.35 1.83 36.04
CA VAL A 92 34.46 1.89 35.08
C VAL A 92 34.99 3.32 35.04
N ASP A 93 36.32 3.49 34.99
CA ASP A 93 36.94 4.80 34.82
C ASP A 93 36.52 5.44 33.49
N ARG A 94 35.87 6.60 33.57
CA ARG A 94 35.31 7.31 32.42
C ARG A 94 36.38 7.65 31.40
N GLN A 95 37.53 8.17 31.83
CA GLN A 95 38.57 8.62 30.91
C GLN A 95 39.21 7.45 30.18
N ARG A 96 39.41 6.32 30.88
CA ARG A 96 39.91 5.08 30.28
C ARG A 96 38.97 4.54 29.21
N LEU A 97 37.65 4.56 29.45
CA LEU A 97 36.67 4.15 28.46
C LEU A 97 36.66 5.09 27.24
N LEU A 98 36.69 6.41 27.47
CA LEU A 98 36.72 7.39 26.39
C LEU A 98 37.99 7.26 25.53
N ASN A 99 39.15 7.04 26.15
CA ASN A 99 40.40 6.79 25.42
C ASN A 99 40.27 5.52 24.57
N SER A 100 39.76 4.43 25.14
CA SER A 100 39.55 3.16 24.42
C SER A 100 38.59 3.32 23.25
N LEU A 101 37.50 4.09 23.41
CA LEU A 101 36.57 4.41 22.33
C LEU A 101 37.18 5.29 21.23
N SER A 102 38.18 6.11 21.57
CA SER A 102 38.92 6.93 20.59
C SER A 102 39.94 6.12 19.79
N ASP A 103 40.40 4.99 20.33
CA ASP A 103 41.41 4.12 19.71
C ASP A 103 40.81 3.04 18.78
N ILE A 104 39.48 2.86 18.80
CA ILE A 104 38.77 1.89 17.95
C ILE A 104 37.86 2.57 16.92
N ILE A 105 37.40 1.78 15.94
CA ILE A 105 36.43 2.29 14.95
C ILE A 105 35.07 2.51 15.62
N THR A 106 34.54 3.72 15.50
CA THR A 106 33.20 4.06 15.99
C THR A 106 32.30 4.57 14.86
N ILE A 107 31.11 3.99 14.75
CA ILE A 107 30.10 4.40 13.76
C ILE A 107 28.92 5.05 14.47
N ALA A 108 28.61 6.29 14.11
CA ALA A 108 27.38 6.96 14.53
C ALA A 108 26.31 6.85 13.45
N ARG A 109 25.14 6.30 13.78
CA ARG A 109 24.02 6.13 12.83
C ARG A 109 23.54 7.46 12.23
N GLY A 110 23.67 8.59 12.93
CA GLY A 110 23.18 9.87 12.45
C GLY A 110 23.61 11.07 13.30
N PRO A 111 23.02 12.27 13.08
CA PRO A 111 23.51 13.51 13.68
C PRO A 111 23.35 13.58 15.21
N LYS A 112 22.34 12.88 15.77
CA LYS A 112 22.08 12.85 17.21
C LYS A 112 23.20 12.14 18.01
N PRO A 113 23.61 10.90 17.66
CA PRO A 113 24.77 10.27 18.32
C PRO A 113 26.07 11.03 18.10
N VAL A 114 26.30 11.62 16.91
CA VAL A 114 27.47 12.49 16.67
C VAL A 114 27.53 13.65 17.66
N ALA A 115 26.42 14.36 17.86
CA ALA A 115 26.35 15.46 18.81
C ALA A 115 26.65 15.00 20.25
N ALA A 116 26.08 13.85 20.66
CA ALA A 116 26.29 13.30 22.00
C ALA A 116 27.75 12.88 22.25
N MET A 117 28.44 12.32 21.25
CA MET A 117 29.86 11.97 21.35
C MET A 117 30.74 13.22 21.47
N ARG A 118 30.42 14.29 20.72
CA ARG A 118 31.17 15.55 20.78
C ARG A 118 31.12 16.23 22.14
N GLU A 119 30.01 16.13 22.85
CA GLU A 119 29.85 16.68 24.20
C GLU A 119 30.87 16.11 25.20
N VAL A 120 31.39 14.89 24.94
CA VAL A 120 32.40 14.23 25.78
C VAL A 120 33.78 14.18 25.13
N GLY A 121 34.01 14.98 24.08
CA GLY A 121 35.30 15.09 23.40
C GLY A 121 35.59 13.98 22.39
N LEU A 122 34.61 13.15 22.02
CA LEU A 122 34.76 12.09 21.01
C LEU A 122 34.25 12.53 19.64
N GLN A 123 34.94 12.11 18.59
CA GLN A 123 34.46 12.18 17.20
C GLN A 123 34.30 10.75 16.68
N PRO A 124 33.14 10.36 16.13
CA PRO A 124 33.00 9.05 15.54
C PRO A 124 33.88 8.94 14.29
N SER A 125 34.49 7.77 14.09
CA SER A 125 35.29 7.47 12.90
C SER A 125 34.46 7.61 11.63
N TYR A 126 33.19 7.17 11.67
CA TYR A 126 32.26 7.29 10.55
C TYR A 126 30.86 7.72 10.99
N ARG A 127 30.14 8.39 10.08
CA ARG A 127 28.72 8.71 10.21
C ARG A 127 27.96 8.09 9.05
N ALA A 128 26.89 7.35 9.33
CA ALA A 128 26.04 6.81 8.27
C ALA A 128 25.34 7.96 7.50
N PRO A 129 25.26 7.88 6.15
CA PRO A 129 24.62 8.90 5.33
C PRO A 129 23.11 8.96 5.56
N GLU A 130 22.49 10.07 5.14
CA GLU A 130 21.02 10.16 5.10
C GLU A 130 20.46 9.11 4.13
N PRO A 131 19.34 8.43 4.47
CA PRO A 131 18.36 8.73 5.52
C PRO A 131 18.69 8.26 6.95
N ASN A 132 19.92 7.81 7.23
CA ASN A 132 20.37 7.34 8.55
C ASN A 132 19.63 6.05 8.99
N THR A 133 19.55 5.01 8.16
CA THR A 133 18.99 3.70 8.55
C THR A 133 20.09 2.65 8.77
N TRP A 134 19.69 1.45 9.19
CA TRP A 134 20.62 0.34 9.37
C TRP A 134 21.21 -0.14 8.02
N ARG A 135 20.50 0.06 6.91
CA ARG A 135 21.00 -0.26 5.57
C ARG A 135 22.20 0.60 5.20
N GLU A 136 22.13 1.90 5.47
CA GLU A 136 23.25 2.81 5.23
C GLU A 136 24.44 2.52 6.15
N VAL A 137 24.19 2.00 7.37
CA VAL A 137 25.28 1.51 8.25
C VAL A 137 25.98 0.30 7.62
N LEU A 138 25.22 -0.69 7.12
CA LEU A 138 25.81 -1.86 6.45
C LEU A 138 26.55 -1.48 5.17
N GLN A 139 25.98 -0.59 4.36
CA GLN A 139 26.61 -0.11 3.12
C GLN A 139 27.91 0.65 3.42
N LEU A 140 27.92 1.48 4.46
CA LEU A 140 29.12 2.16 4.93
C LEU A 140 30.21 1.16 5.34
N ILE A 141 29.84 0.09 6.04
CA ILE A 141 30.75 -1.00 6.42
C ILE A 141 31.32 -1.68 5.17
N ASP A 142 30.47 -2.08 4.22
CA ASP A 142 30.91 -2.73 2.98
C ASP A 142 31.95 -1.92 2.19
N GLN A 143 31.81 -0.60 2.23
CA GLN A 143 32.66 0.31 1.46
C GLN A 143 33.98 0.63 2.16
N ASN A 144 34.02 0.62 3.49
CA ASN A 144 35.11 1.27 4.23
C ASN A 144 35.75 0.42 5.33
N ILE A 145 35.11 -0.66 5.79
CA ILE A 145 35.49 -1.33 7.04
C ILE A 145 35.47 -2.86 6.86
N PRO A 146 36.64 -3.53 6.90
CA PRO A 146 36.66 -4.99 6.92
C PRO A 146 36.19 -5.50 8.29
N VAL A 147 35.06 -6.21 8.34
CA VAL A 147 34.44 -6.66 9.60
C VAL A 147 34.53 -8.16 9.86
N SER A 148 35.11 -8.93 8.95
CA SER A 148 35.26 -10.38 9.11
C SER A 148 36.13 -10.72 10.33
N ASN A 149 35.65 -11.63 11.17
CA ASN A 149 36.23 -12.05 12.44
C ASN A 149 36.38 -10.95 13.50
N LEU A 150 35.80 -9.76 13.29
CA LEU A 150 35.77 -8.71 14.32
C LEU A 150 34.56 -8.89 15.23
N THR A 151 34.77 -8.63 16.51
CA THR A 151 33.66 -8.42 17.46
C THR A 151 33.18 -6.99 17.36
N ILE A 152 31.93 -6.82 16.96
CA ILE A 152 31.24 -5.53 16.85
C ILE A 152 30.36 -5.34 18.07
N GLY A 153 30.63 -4.27 18.81
CA GLY A 153 29.77 -3.78 19.86
C GLY A 153 28.62 -2.97 19.28
N LEU A 154 27.37 -3.38 19.51
CA LEU A 154 26.18 -2.69 19.05
C LEU A 154 25.45 -2.06 20.24
N GLN A 155 25.48 -0.74 20.35
CA GLN A 155 24.66 -0.02 21.33
C GLN A 155 23.23 0.12 20.81
N GLU A 156 22.33 -0.67 21.37
CA GLU A 156 20.94 -0.78 20.94
C GLU A 156 20.03 0.27 21.58
N TYR A 157 18.96 0.63 20.87
CA TYR A 157 17.96 1.61 21.32
C TYR A 157 16.83 1.01 22.17
N GLY A 158 17.11 -0.10 22.88
CA GLY A 158 16.19 -0.83 23.74
C GLY A 158 15.51 -2.06 23.10
N VAL A 159 15.49 -2.14 21.76
CA VAL A 159 15.02 -3.30 20.99
C VAL A 159 16.12 -3.72 20.01
N THR A 160 16.27 -5.03 19.81
CA THR A 160 17.27 -5.61 18.92
C THR A 160 16.86 -5.42 17.46
N ASN A 161 17.76 -4.86 16.64
CA ASN A 161 17.54 -4.78 15.20
C ASN A 161 18.10 -6.05 14.55
N HIS A 162 17.25 -7.08 14.44
CA HIS A 162 17.64 -8.38 13.89
C HIS A 162 18.21 -8.29 12.48
N SER A 163 17.71 -7.38 11.63
CA SER A 163 18.22 -7.18 10.27
C SER A 163 19.64 -6.63 10.26
N LEU A 164 19.94 -5.68 11.15
CA LEU A 164 21.29 -5.15 11.31
C LEU A 164 22.24 -6.23 11.85
N VAL A 165 21.82 -6.97 12.88
CA VAL A 165 22.61 -8.06 13.48
C VAL A 165 22.92 -9.13 12.43
N ALA A 166 21.89 -9.68 11.78
CA ALA A 166 22.06 -10.69 10.73
C ALA A 166 22.91 -10.17 9.56
N GLY A 167 22.77 -8.90 9.20
CA GLY A 167 23.58 -8.27 8.17
C GLY A 167 25.07 -8.19 8.53
N LEU A 168 25.39 -7.89 9.79
CA LEU A 168 26.77 -7.89 10.30
C LEU A 168 27.34 -9.31 10.40
N GLU A 169 26.55 -10.27 10.90
CA GLU A 169 26.95 -11.69 11.01
C GLU A 169 27.19 -12.32 9.64
N ALA A 170 26.37 -12.00 8.64
CA ALA A 170 26.57 -12.44 7.25
C ALA A 170 27.89 -11.94 6.64
N ARG A 171 28.50 -10.90 7.22
CA ARG A 171 29.82 -10.36 6.84
C ARG A 171 30.95 -10.96 7.69
N GLY A 172 30.65 -11.99 8.49
CA GLY A 172 31.60 -12.71 9.33
C GLY A 172 31.95 -12.02 10.65
N ALA A 173 31.17 -11.01 11.08
CA ALA A 173 31.39 -10.35 12.36
C ALA A 173 30.67 -11.09 13.51
N ASN A 174 31.23 -11.03 14.72
CA ASN A 174 30.54 -11.44 15.95
C ASN A 174 29.86 -10.21 16.56
N VAL A 175 28.54 -10.22 16.75
CA VAL A 175 27.81 -9.05 17.28
C VAL A 175 27.53 -9.20 18.76
N LEU A 176 28.03 -8.26 19.57
CA LEU A 176 27.68 -8.11 20.98
C LEU A 176 26.77 -6.90 21.12
N SER A 177 25.51 -7.12 21.48
CA SER A 177 24.55 -6.03 21.69
C SER A 177 24.48 -5.62 23.16
N VAL A 178 24.37 -4.32 23.43
CA VAL A 178 24.06 -3.77 24.76
C VAL A 178 22.81 -2.91 24.70
N LYS A 179 21.85 -3.19 25.60
CA LYS A 179 20.66 -2.36 25.81
C LYS A 179 20.91 -1.49 27.03
N VAL A 180 20.76 -0.17 26.90
CA VAL A 180 21.14 0.79 27.96
C VAL A 180 19.95 1.50 28.61
N TYR A 181 18.78 1.37 28.00
CA TYR A 181 17.50 1.79 28.55
C TYR A 181 16.41 0.88 27.97
N GLN A 182 15.30 0.74 28.69
CA GLN A 182 14.11 0.05 28.19
C GLN A 182 12.99 1.07 27.95
N TRP A 183 12.26 0.89 26.86
CA TRP A 183 11.01 1.58 26.66
C TRP A 183 9.92 0.82 27.39
N ASP A 184 9.38 1.44 28.43
CA ASP A 184 8.25 0.90 29.16
C ASP A 184 7.05 1.83 29.05
N PHE A 185 5.90 1.37 29.53
CA PHE A 185 4.71 2.20 29.61
C PHE A 185 4.95 3.45 30.47
N PRO A 186 4.26 4.57 30.17
CA PRO A 186 4.17 5.69 31.10
C PRO A 186 3.65 5.22 32.48
N GLU A 187 3.95 5.98 33.53
CA GLU A 187 3.44 5.66 34.89
C GLU A 187 1.91 5.61 34.91
N ASP A 188 1.30 6.60 34.29
CA ASP A 188 -0.13 6.61 34.01
C ASP A 188 -0.39 6.05 32.60
N THR A 189 -0.99 4.86 32.56
CA THR A 189 -1.38 4.17 31.33
C THR A 189 -2.82 4.40 30.94
N GLU A 190 -3.63 5.04 31.78
CA GLU A 190 -5.06 5.26 31.54
C GLU A 190 -5.33 6.00 30.21
N PRO A 191 -4.57 7.05 29.82
CA PRO A 191 -4.77 7.71 28.53
C PRO A 191 -4.55 6.78 27.33
N LEU A 192 -3.57 5.87 27.42
CA LEU A 192 -3.28 4.91 26.36
C LEU A 192 -4.39 3.86 26.26
N GLN A 193 -4.86 3.34 27.40
CA GLN A 193 -5.95 2.37 27.45
C GLN A 193 -7.24 2.93 26.83
N LYS A 194 -7.66 4.13 27.28
CA LYS A 194 -8.83 4.83 26.73
C LYS A 194 -8.72 5.09 25.23
N ASN A 195 -7.53 5.41 24.74
CA ASN A 195 -7.31 5.63 23.32
C ASN A 195 -7.43 4.33 22.52
N ILE A 196 -6.86 3.22 23.00
CA ILE A 196 -7.02 1.90 22.38
C ILE A 196 -8.49 1.49 22.33
N GLU A 197 -9.22 1.61 23.44
CA GLU A 197 -10.66 1.34 23.48
C GLU A 197 -11.44 2.20 22.48
N SER A 198 -11.12 3.49 22.40
CA SER A 198 -11.71 4.42 21.44
C SER A 198 -11.44 4.00 19.98
N ILE A 199 -10.22 3.55 19.67
CA ILE A 199 -9.87 3.01 18.36
C ILE A 199 -10.70 1.74 18.06
N CYS A 200 -10.72 0.77 18.97
CA CYS A 200 -11.48 -0.48 18.80
C CYS A 200 -12.98 -0.22 18.59
N GLN A 201 -13.54 0.82 19.23
CA GLN A 201 -14.94 1.24 19.07
C GLN A 201 -15.20 2.05 17.78
N GLY A 202 -14.20 2.26 16.91
CA GLY A 202 -14.33 3.07 15.70
C GLY A 202 -14.52 4.57 15.97
N LYS A 203 -14.11 5.03 17.16
CA LYS A 203 -14.23 6.43 17.59
C LYS A 203 -13.05 7.31 17.15
N GLN A 204 -12.11 6.76 16.39
CA GLN A 204 -10.98 7.48 15.81
C GLN A 204 -10.96 7.32 14.29
N ASP A 205 -10.58 8.37 13.59
CA ASP A 205 -10.51 8.39 12.12
C ASP A 205 -9.06 8.34 11.61
N VAL A 206 -8.10 8.79 12.43
CA VAL A 206 -6.68 8.82 12.10
C VAL A 206 -5.87 8.36 13.31
N LEU A 207 -4.79 7.60 13.09
CA LEU A 207 -3.79 7.21 14.09
C LEU A 207 -2.38 7.52 13.58
N MET A 208 -1.64 8.32 14.35
CA MET A 208 -0.31 8.78 13.99
C MET A 208 0.79 8.23 14.89
N PHE A 209 1.89 7.81 14.26
CA PHE A 209 3.08 7.29 14.92
C PHE A 209 4.29 8.21 14.67
N THR A 210 4.85 8.74 15.75
CA THR A 210 6.09 9.53 15.77
C THR A 210 7.33 8.70 16.11
N SER A 211 7.17 7.42 16.46
CA SER A 211 8.26 6.49 16.76
C SER A 211 7.82 5.05 16.57
N ALA A 212 8.73 4.20 16.05
CA ALA A 212 8.55 2.76 15.93
C ALA A 212 8.11 2.07 17.24
N HIS A 213 8.63 2.50 18.38
CA HIS A 213 8.32 1.90 19.69
C HIS A 213 6.87 2.09 20.13
N GLN A 214 6.22 3.14 19.62
CA GLN A 214 4.81 3.39 19.94
C GLN A 214 3.93 2.28 19.36
N ALA A 215 4.28 1.73 18.20
CA ALA A 215 3.58 0.58 17.62
C ALA A 215 3.72 -0.68 18.47
N VAL A 216 4.94 -0.95 18.98
CA VAL A 216 5.20 -2.08 19.87
C VAL A 216 4.41 -1.95 21.18
N ASN A 217 4.46 -0.78 21.82
CA ASN A 217 3.75 -0.56 23.08
C ASN A 217 2.23 -0.51 22.91
N LEU A 218 1.73 -0.01 21.77
CA LEU A 218 0.31 -0.07 21.43
C LEU A 218 -0.19 -1.53 21.43
N LEU A 219 0.52 -2.43 20.73
CA LEU A 219 0.16 -3.85 20.68
C LEU A 219 0.31 -4.54 22.04
N ARG A 220 1.41 -4.30 22.77
CA ARG A 220 1.58 -4.84 24.14
C ARG A 220 0.45 -4.42 25.07
N MET A 221 -0.03 -3.19 24.96
CA MET A 221 -1.17 -2.72 25.77
C MET A 221 -2.48 -3.34 25.29
N ALA A 222 -2.69 -3.49 23.99
CA ALA A 222 -3.89 -4.13 23.44
C ALA A 222 -3.96 -5.62 23.83
N GLU A 223 -2.84 -6.33 23.84
CA GLU A 223 -2.73 -7.71 24.36
C GLU A 223 -3.10 -7.75 25.85
N LYS A 224 -2.57 -6.83 26.66
CA LYS A 224 -2.91 -6.71 28.09
C LYS A 224 -4.40 -6.43 28.33
N LEU A 225 -5.05 -5.70 27.43
CA LEU A 225 -6.48 -5.40 27.45
C LEU A 225 -7.34 -6.52 26.82
N GLY A 226 -6.72 -7.53 26.20
CA GLY A 226 -7.42 -8.60 25.50
C GLY A 226 -8.15 -8.15 24.22
N CYS A 227 -7.71 -7.06 23.59
CA CYS A 227 -8.40 -6.43 22.44
C CYS A 227 -7.50 -6.27 21.20
N GLU A 228 -6.44 -7.06 21.06
CA GLU A 228 -5.50 -6.97 19.94
C GLU A 228 -6.17 -7.20 18.58
N SER A 229 -7.07 -8.19 18.48
CA SER A 229 -7.77 -8.53 17.24
C SER A 229 -8.69 -7.39 16.79
N GLU A 230 -9.42 -6.81 17.74
CA GLU A 230 -10.30 -5.66 17.55
C GLU A 230 -9.51 -4.43 17.13
N LEU A 231 -8.36 -4.19 17.76
CA LEU A 231 -7.47 -3.08 17.42
C LEU A 231 -6.97 -3.22 15.97
N ARG A 232 -6.48 -4.40 15.59
CA ARG A 232 -6.01 -4.67 14.22
C ARG A 232 -7.13 -4.43 13.19
N THR A 233 -8.32 -4.95 13.48
CA THR A 233 -9.51 -4.76 12.64
C THR A 233 -9.91 -3.28 12.52
N ALA A 234 -9.80 -2.53 13.61
CA ALA A 234 -10.09 -1.09 13.62
C ALA A 234 -9.05 -0.29 12.82
N MET A 235 -7.76 -0.65 12.90
CA MET A 235 -6.68 -0.01 12.14
C MET A 235 -6.85 -0.15 10.61
N ASP A 236 -7.61 -1.14 10.17
CA ASP A 236 -7.96 -1.31 8.76
C ASP A 236 -9.00 -0.30 8.26
N ARG A 237 -9.73 0.35 9.16
CA ARG A 237 -10.84 1.28 8.86
C ARG A 237 -10.50 2.75 9.09
N LEU A 238 -9.39 3.04 9.75
CA LEU A 238 -8.86 4.38 10.01
C LEU A 238 -7.56 4.63 9.23
N VAL A 239 -7.14 5.89 9.12
CA VAL A 239 -5.85 6.25 8.48
C VAL A 239 -4.70 6.02 9.45
N VAL A 240 -3.72 5.20 9.06
CA VAL A 240 -2.49 5.00 9.81
C VAL A 240 -1.34 5.73 9.13
N ALA A 241 -0.78 6.71 9.84
CA ALA A 241 0.30 7.55 9.34
C ALA A 241 1.56 7.42 10.20
N SER A 242 2.71 7.35 9.56
CA SER A 242 4.03 7.24 10.20
C SER A 242 4.89 8.49 9.92
N ILE A 243 5.71 8.89 10.90
CA ILE A 243 6.61 10.04 10.75
C ILE A 243 7.78 9.81 9.79
N GLY A 244 8.01 8.57 9.33
CA GLY A 244 9.12 8.25 8.43
C GLY A 244 9.48 6.76 8.35
N PRO A 245 10.50 6.40 7.53
CA PRO A 245 10.80 5.04 7.11
C PRO A 245 10.99 4.03 8.24
N THR A 246 11.72 4.39 9.31
CA THR A 246 11.95 3.47 10.45
C THR A 246 10.66 3.11 11.18
N THR A 247 9.70 4.03 11.24
CA THR A 247 8.40 3.77 11.88
C THR A 247 7.51 2.94 10.95
N SER A 248 7.52 3.23 9.64
CA SER A 248 6.79 2.43 8.65
C SER A 248 7.27 0.98 8.62
N GLU A 249 8.58 0.75 8.61
CA GLU A 249 9.19 -0.57 8.62
C GLU A 249 8.78 -1.37 9.86
N MET A 250 8.72 -0.73 11.03
CA MET A 250 8.23 -1.38 12.25
C MET A 250 6.74 -1.71 12.18
N LEU A 251 5.90 -0.79 11.69
CA LEU A 251 4.48 -1.06 11.51
C LEU A 251 4.25 -2.26 10.58
N GLN A 252 4.98 -2.31 9.46
CA GLN A 252 4.93 -3.44 8.52
C GLN A 252 5.40 -4.75 9.18
N HIS A 253 6.50 -4.71 9.94
CA HIS A 253 7.01 -5.89 10.67
C HIS A 253 5.98 -6.44 11.67
N LEU A 254 5.19 -5.55 12.30
CA LEU A 254 4.11 -5.91 13.21
C LEU A 254 2.79 -6.28 12.50
N ASN A 255 2.79 -6.37 11.17
CA ASN A 255 1.60 -6.58 10.33
C ASN A 255 0.51 -5.52 10.57
N LEU A 256 0.91 -4.26 10.72
CA LEU A 256 0.03 -3.11 10.83
C LEU A 256 0.07 -2.27 9.53
N PRO A 257 -1.06 -1.67 9.12
CA PRO A 257 -1.11 -0.89 7.90
C PRO A 257 -0.27 0.39 8.01
N VAL A 258 0.27 0.84 6.87
CA VAL A 258 0.91 2.16 6.70
C VAL A 258 0.28 2.80 5.48
N ASP A 259 -0.65 3.72 5.68
CA ASP A 259 -1.34 4.39 4.57
C ASP A 259 -0.60 5.65 4.10
N LEU A 260 0.20 6.22 5.01
CA LEU A 260 0.96 7.44 4.75
C LEU A 260 2.27 7.41 5.52
N GLU A 261 3.36 7.65 4.81
CA GLU A 261 4.66 7.95 5.39
C GLU A 261 4.99 9.43 5.12
N ALA A 262 5.29 10.18 6.17
CA ALA A 262 5.61 11.60 6.06
C ALA A 262 7.04 11.82 5.56
N SER A 263 7.21 12.76 4.62
CA SER A 263 8.53 13.20 4.16
C SER A 263 8.55 14.71 3.91
N PRO A 264 9.45 15.49 4.52
CA PRO A 264 10.52 15.08 5.45
C PRO A 264 10.02 14.55 6.80
N ASN A 265 10.85 13.77 7.49
CA ASN A 265 10.55 13.10 8.77
C ASN A 265 10.38 14.08 9.95
N LYS A 266 9.35 14.93 9.92
CA LYS A 266 9.07 16.00 10.87
C LYS A 266 7.61 15.95 11.30
N MET A 267 7.37 16.27 12.57
CA MET A 267 6.03 16.29 13.18
C MET A 267 5.03 17.17 12.41
N GLY A 268 5.39 18.40 12.07
CA GLY A 268 4.51 19.30 11.32
C GLY A 268 4.17 18.75 9.92
N GLN A 269 5.11 18.07 9.28
CA GLN A 269 4.90 17.45 7.96
C GLN A 269 3.99 16.22 8.05
N LEU A 270 4.14 15.41 9.10
CA LEU A 270 3.23 14.30 9.37
C LEU A 270 1.78 14.79 9.50
N VAL A 271 1.54 15.82 10.30
CA VAL A 271 0.18 16.35 10.51
C VAL A 271 -0.38 16.94 9.22
N GLN A 272 0.40 17.79 8.53
CA GLN A 272 -0.02 18.44 7.29
C GLN A 272 -0.34 17.44 6.16
N GLN A 273 0.59 16.51 5.87
CA GLN A 273 0.39 15.57 4.76
C GLN A 273 -0.75 14.59 5.07
N THR A 274 -0.96 14.26 6.34
CA THR A 274 -2.12 13.46 6.72
C THR A 274 -3.41 14.23 6.57
N SER A 275 -3.48 15.51 6.95
CA SER A 275 -4.70 16.31 6.75
C SER A 275 -5.05 16.48 5.28
N GLU A 276 -4.06 16.59 4.40
CA GLU A 276 -4.26 16.63 2.93
C GLU A 276 -4.88 15.34 2.36
N LYS A 277 -4.52 14.17 2.89
CA LYS A 277 -4.81 12.87 2.26
C LYS A 277 -5.83 12.01 3.03
N CYS A 278 -6.11 12.32 4.29
CA CYS A 278 -6.88 11.47 5.21
C CYS A 278 -8.29 11.16 4.70
N HIS A 279 -9.03 12.13 4.17
CA HIS A 279 -10.39 11.94 3.66
C HIS A 279 -10.45 10.91 2.53
N ARG A 280 -9.52 11.02 1.58
CA ARG A 280 -9.42 10.10 0.44
C ARG A 280 -9.13 8.68 0.92
N ILE A 281 -8.15 8.52 1.82
CA ILE A 281 -7.76 7.22 2.37
C ILE A 281 -8.89 6.62 3.21
N LEU A 282 -9.54 7.41 4.07
CA LEU A 282 -10.68 6.98 4.89
C LEU A 282 -11.84 6.49 4.04
N LYS A 283 -12.19 7.23 2.99
CA LYS A 283 -13.27 6.85 2.08
C LYS A 283 -12.98 5.51 1.42
N ALA A 284 -11.75 5.31 0.92
CA ALA A 284 -11.32 4.05 0.33
C ALA A 284 -11.37 2.89 1.35
N LYS A 285 -10.80 3.07 2.55
CA LYS A 285 -10.80 2.04 3.60
C LYS A 285 -12.20 1.66 4.07
N ARG A 286 -13.06 2.65 4.30
CA ARG A 286 -14.47 2.42 4.70
C ARG A 286 -15.27 1.77 3.59
N PHE A 287 -15.01 2.16 2.34
CA PHE A 287 -15.60 1.48 1.18
C PHE A 287 -15.21 0.00 1.16
N THR A 288 -13.92 -0.30 1.18
CA THR A 288 -13.42 -1.67 1.21
C THR A 288 -13.99 -2.46 2.41
N ALA A 289 -14.06 -1.87 3.60
CA ALA A 289 -14.58 -2.52 4.80
C ALA A 289 -16.11 -2.71 4.80
N ALA A 290 -16.86 -1.87 4.09
CA ALA A 290 -18.31 -2.02 3.94
C ALA A 290 -18.69 -3.02 2.84
N VAL A 291 -17.82 -3.15 1.85
CA VAL A 291 -18.05 -3.91 0.61
C VAL A 291 -17.49 -5.34 0.72
N LEU A 292 -16.54 -5.58 1.61
CA LEU A 292 -15.99 -6.91 1.91
C LEU A 292 -16.48 -7.41 3.28
N PRO A 293 -17.04 -8.62 3.39
CA PRO A 293 -17.37 -9.23 4.67
C PRO A 293 -16.15 -9.24 5.61
N SER A 294 -16.37 -9.01 6.91
CA SER A 294 -15.30 -8.99 7.93
C SER A 294 -14.50 -10.29 8.02
N SER A 295 -15.08 -11.42 7.59
CA SER A 295 -14.39 -12.71 7.45
C SER A 295 -13.42 -12.74 6.28
N ALA A 296 -13.60 -11.91 5.26
CA ALA A 296 -12.75 -11.82 4.08
C ALA A 296 -11.61 -10.80 4.26
N SER A 297 -11.78 -9.72 5.03
CA SER A 297 -10.76 -8.67 5.17
C SER A 297 -9.49 -9.14 5.89
N GLY A 298 -9.63 -9.94 6.95
CA GLY A 298 -8.49 -10.54 7.67
C GLY A 298 -7.73 -11.54 6.81
N THR A 299 -8.44 -12.46 6.15
CA THR A 299 -7.83 -13.45 5.25
C THR A 299 -7.30 -12.84 3.94
N ALA A 300 -7.90 -11.77 3.42
CA ALA A 300 -7.43 -11.09 2.21
C ALA A 300 -6.14 -10.32 2.48
N LYS A 301 -6.00 -9.68 3.65
CA LYS A 301 -4.73 -9.06 4.06
C LYS A 301 -3.67 -10.07 4.46
N GLU A 302 -4.01 -11.20 5.05
CA GLU A 302 -3.05 -12.30 5.26
C GLU A 302 -2.60 -12.92 3.93
N LYS A 303 -3.51 -13.08 2.95
CA LYS A 303 -3.19 -13.58 1.60
C LYS A 303 -2.46 -12.56 0.72
N LEU A 304 -2.75 -11.26 0.83
CA LEU A 304 -2.04 -10.20 0.07
C LEU A 304 -0.76 -9.72 0.77
N GLY A 305 -0.74 -9.70 2.10
CA GLY A 305 0.40 -9.25 2.92
C GLY A 305 1.54 -10.27 2.94
N ARG A 306 1.24 -11.55 2.69
CA ARG A 306 2.21 -12.55 2.27
C ARG A 306 2.06 -12.79 0.77
N LEU A 307 2.51 -11.83 -0.05
CA LEU A 307 2.98 -12.22 -1.38
C LEU A 307 4.02 -13.31 -1.12
N GLY A 308 3.71 -14.56 -1.50
CA GLY A 308 4.67 -15.66 -1.36
C GLY A 308 6.00 -15.23 -1.94
N GLU A 309 7.13 -15.67 -1.38
CA GLU A 309 8.46 -15.25 -1.81
C GLU A 309 8.59 -15.33 -3.34
N SER A 310 8.00 -16.36 -3.95
CA SER A 310 7.97 -16.54 -5.41
C SER A 310 7.20 -15.44 -6.17
N LEU A 311 6.07 -14.95 -5.66
CA LEU A 311 5.30 -13.85 -6.29
C LEU A 311 6.04 -12.52 -6.16
N SER A 312 6.70 -12.28 -5.02
CA SER A 312 7.48 -11.05 -4.80
C SER A 312 8.62 -10.91 -5.83
N GLN A 313 9.09 -12.03 -6.38
CA GLN A 313 10.13 -12.06 -7.41
C GLN A 313 9.60 -12.05 -8.84
N SER A 314 8.28 -12.05 -9.05
CA SER A 314 7.67 -12.02 -10.40
C SER A 314 8.15 -10.80 -11.21
N PRO A 315 8.68 -10.99 -12.44
CA PRO A 315 9.06 -9.90 -13.33
C PRO A 315 7.90 -8.93 -13.61
N PHE A 316 6.69 -9.45 -13.79
CA PHE A 316 5.50 -8.65 -14.06
C PHE A 316 5.13 -7.73 -12.89
N LEU A 317 5.07 -8.28 -11.67
CA LEU A 317 4.74 -7.47 -10.49
C LEU A 317 5.83 -6.43 -10.20
N LYS A 318 7.12 -6.81 -10.31
CA LYS A 318 8.24 -5.86 -10.20
C LYS A 318 8.09 -4.70 -11.18
N ALA A 319 7.78 -4.99 -12.46
CA ALA A 319 7.55 -3.97 -13.47
C ALA A 319 6.35 -3.07 -13.14
N CYS A 320 5.23 -3.63 -12.67
CA CYS A 320 4.08 -2.85 -12.20
C CYS A 320 4.45 -1.88 -11.06
N TYR A 321 5.35 -2.29 -10.17
CA TYR A 321 5.86 -1.46 -9.07
C TYR A 321 7.07 -0.59 -9.45
N ARG A 322 7.47 -0.55 -10.73
CA ARG A 322 8.66 0.17 -11.22
C ARG A 322 9.96 -0.26 -10.51
N GLN A 323 10.02 -1.52 -10.14
CA GLN A 323 11.21 -2.16 -9.59
C GLN A 323 12.03 -2.77 -10.71
N ALA A 324 13.35 -2.86 -10.51
CA ALA A 324 14.24 -3.53 -11.46
C ALA A 324 13.87 -5.01 -11.59
N SER A 325 13.88 -5.51 -12.83
CA SER A 325 13.70 -6.92 -13.16
C SER A 325 14.77 -7.34 -14.17
N ASP A 326 15.14 -8.61 -14.14
CA ASP A 326 16.17 -9.18 -15.03
C ASP A 326 15.69 -9.26 -16.49
N VAL A 327 14.37 -9.19 -16.72
CA VAL A 327 13.74 -9.29 -18.04
C VAL A 327 12.55 -8.33 -18.15
N THR A 328 12.19 -7.96 -19.38
CA THR A 328 10.91 -7.27 -19.66
C THR A 328 9.78 -8.30 -19.68
N PRO A 329 8.80 -8.23 -18.76
CA PRO A 329 7.71 -9.20 -18.70
C PRO A 329 6.74 -9.02 -19.86
N ILE A 330 6.20 -10.13 -20.38
CA ILE A 330 5.26 -10.15 -21.49
C ILE A 330 3.98 -10.90 -21.11
N TRP A 331 2.85 -10.29 -21.40
CA TRP A 331 1.55 -10.96 -21.50
C TRP A 331 0.80 -10.34 -22.68
N LEU A 332 -0.22 -11.03 -23.20
CA LEU A 332 -0.92 -10.62 -24.42
C LEU A 332 -2.39 -10.37 -24.13
N MET A 333 -2.97 -9.24 -24.55
CA MET A 333 -4.43 -9.11 -24.47
C MET A 333 -5.10 -10.17 -25.35
N ARG A 334 -6.13 -10.86 -24.82
CA ARG A 334 -6.77 -12.03 -25.42
C ARG A 334 -5.84 -13.26 -25.51
N GLN A 335 -5.08 -13.56 -24.45
CA GLN A 335 -4.22 -14.76 -24.34
C GLN A 335 -4.96 -16.02 -24.75
N ALA A 336 -6.13 -16.27 -24.15
CA ALA A 336 -7.03 -17.32 -24.60
C ALA A 336 -8.03 -16.75 -25.59
N GLY A 337 -8.00 -17.22 -26.84
CA GLY A 337 -8.89 -16.70 -27.88
C GLY A 337 -8.95 -17.58 -29.12
N ARG A 338 -9.75 -17.13 -30.09
CA ARG A 338 -10.11 -17.89 -31.31
C ARG A 338 -8.92 -18.33 -32.17
N TYR A 339 -7.74 -17.75 -31.98
CA TYR A 339 -6.52 -18.15 -32.67
C TYR A 339 -5.95 -19.48 -32.16
N MET A 340 -6.23 -19.88 -30.92
CA MET A 340 -5.79 -21.14 -30.32
C MET A 340 -6.71 -22.31 -30.66
N ALA A 341 -6.14 -23.45 -31.02
CA ALA A 341 -6.91 -24.66 -31.32
C ALA A 341 -7.64 -25.20 -30.08
N GLU A 342 -6.98 -25.17 -28.92
CA GLU A 342 -7.51 -25.64 -27.65
C GLU A 342 -8.76 -24.85 -27.24
N TYR A 343 -8.69 -23.52 -27.36
CA TYR A 343 -9.83 -22.65 -27.10
C TYR A 343 -11.00 -22.94 -28.05
N ARG A 344 -10.74 -23.15 -29.35
CA ARG A 344 -11.78 -23.49 -30.32
C ARG A 344 -12.46 -24.82 -29.97
N ALA A 345 -11.69 -25.84 -29.58
CA ALA A 345 -12.21 -27.15 -29.17
C ALA A 345 -13.12 -27.07 -27.93
N VAL A 346 -12.86 -26.14 -27.00
CA VAL A 346 -13.78 -25.86 -25.88
C VAL A 346 -15.05 -25.16 -26.37
N ARG A 347 -14.92 -24.12 -27.21
CA ARG A 347 -16.05 -23.32 -27.74
C ARG A 347 -16.97 -24.09 -28.69
N GLU A 348 -16.53 -25.20 -29.25
CA GLU A 348 -17.38 -26.13 -30.01
C GLU A 348 -18.39 -26.86 -29.12
N LYS A 349 -18.12 -26.99 -27.82
CA LYS A 349 -18.94 -27.77 -26.87
C LYS A 349 -19.86 -26.90 -26.01
N VAL A 350 -19.50 -25.64 -25.79
CA VAL A 350 -20.24 -24.71 -24.92
C VAL A 350 -20.32 -23.34 -25.57
N SER A 351 -21.42 -22.62 -25.36
CA SER A 351 -21.57 -21.22 -25.77
C SER A 351 -20.57 -20.30 -25.04
N PHE A 352 -20.45 -19.04 -25.49
CA PHE A 352 -19.50 -18.11 -24.89
C PHE A 352 -19.89 -17.77 -23.45
N LEU A 353 -21.19 -17.54 -23.21
CA LEU A 353 -21.69 -17.20 -21.90
C LEU A 353 -21.62 -18.38 -20.93
N GLU A 354 -21.93 -19.60 -21.40
CA GLU A 354 -21.74 -20.82 -20.61
C GLU A 354 -20.27 -21.03 -20.24
N LEU A 355 -19.34 -20.76 -21.15
CA LEU A 355 -17.92 -20.77 -20.84
C LEU A 355 -17.59 -19.75 -19.76
N CYS A 356 -17.97 -18.48 -19.93
CA CYS A 356 -17.69 -17.42 -18.96
C CYS A 356 -18.31 -17.68 -17.58
N LYS A 357 -19.46 -18.39 -17.51
CA LYS A 357 -20.15 -18.77 -16.27
C LYS A 357 -19.64 -20.12 -15.68
N ASN A 358 -18.62 -20.74 -16.28
CA ASN A 358 -18.01 -21.99 -15.80
C ASN A 358 -16.55 -21.75 -15.33
N PRO A 359 -16.32 -21.56 -14.02
CA PRO A 359 -15.00 -21.26 -13.48
C PRO A 359 -13.91 -22.29 -13.81
N SER A 360 -14.26 -23.58 -13.82
CA SER A 360 -13.32 -24.67 -14.09
C SER A 360 -12.82 -24.62 -15.53
N LEU A 361 -13.73 -24.41 -16.50
CA LEU A 361 -13.36 -24.27 -17.90
C LEU A 361 -12.58 -22.97 -18.16
N CYS A 362 -12.97 -21.86 -17.52
CA CYS A 362 -12.23 -20.60 -17.62
C CYS A 362 -10.78 -20.76 -17.12
N ALA A 363 -10.59 -21.43 -15.98
CA ALA A 363 -9.26 -21.69 -15.42
C ALA A 363 -8.43 -22.61 -16.32
N GLU A 364 -9.01 -23.71 -16.80
CA GLU A 364 -8.34 -24.66 -17.72
C GLU A 364 -7.86 -23.96 -19.00
N VAL A 365 -8.75 -23.18 -19.63
CA VAL A 365 -8.46 -22.42 -20.84
C VAL A 365 -7.31 -21.43 -20.60
N MET A 366 -7.31 -20.76 -19.44
CA MET A 366 -6.28 -19.77 -19.13
C MET A 366 -4.93 -20.41 -18.80
N VAL A 367 -4.91 -21.47 -18.00
CA VAL A 367 -3.68 -22.22 -17.68
C VAL A 367 -3.03 -22.75 -18.96
N THR A 368 -3.83 -23.34 -19.85
CA THR A 368 -3.37 -23.83 -21.15
C THR A 368 -2.76 -22.70 -21.99
N ALA A 369 -3.37 -21.51 -22.00
CA ALA A 369 -2.84 -20.35 -22.73
C ALA A 369 -1.50 -19.88 -22.14
N VAL A 370 -1.39 -19.82 -20.81
CA VAL A 370 -0.15 -19.41 -20.14
C VAL A 370 0.98 -20.39 -20.43
N GLU A 371 0.73 -21.69 -20.33
CA GLU A 371 1.72 -22.75 -20.58
C GLU A 371 2.23 -22.72 -22.02
N LYS A 372 1.34 -22.53 -23.00
CA LYS A 372 1.71 -22.48 -24.41
C LYS A 372 2.47 -21.23 -24.80
N LEU A 373 2.09 -20.09 -24.24
CA LEU A 373 2.67 -18.80 -24.62
C LEU A 373 3.95 -18.47 -23.83
N GLY A 374 4.15 -19.09 -22.65
CA GLY A 374 5.30 -18.80 -21.79
C GLY A 374 5.29 -17.37 -21.25
N VAL A 375 4.11 -16.82 -21.00
CA VAL A 375 3.87 -15.42 -20.55
C VAL A 375 4.10 -15.25 -19.05
N ASP A 376 4.38 -14.02 -18.64
CA ASP A 376 4.73 -13.64 -17.26
C ASP A 376 3.53 -13.27 -16.37
N ALA A 377 2.32 -13.24 -16.93
CA ALA A 377 1.09 -13.00 -16.21
C ALA A 377 -0.12 -13.63 -16.92
N ALA A 378 -1.17 -13.92 -16.16
CA ALA A 378 -2.40 -14.52 -16.66
C ALA A 378 -3.60 -13.60 -16.40
N ILE A 379 -4.28 -13.13 -17.44
CA ILE A 379 -5.56 -12.42 -17.26
C ILE A 379 -6.70 -13.42 -17.18
N ILE A 380 -7.61 -13.31 -16.20
CA ILE A 380 -8.72 -14.27 -16.11
C ILE A 380 -9.53 -14.31 -17.41
N PHE A 381 -10.07 -15.48 -17.76
CA PHE A 381 -11.00 -15.58 -18.88
C PHE A 381 -12.39 -15.19 -18.39
N SER A 382 -12.90 -14.05 -18.88
CA SER A 382 -14.26 -13.56 -18.60
C SER A 382 -14.67 -12.58 -19.71
N ASP A 383 -15.86 -11.98 -19.59
CA ASP A 383 -16.31 -10.87 -20.41
C ASP A 383 -16.57 -9.61 -19.56
N LEU A 384 -16.62 -8.43 -20.20
CA LEU A 384 -16.84 -7.14 -19.54
C LEU A 384 -18.31 -6.94 -19.13
N LEU A 385 -19.24 -7.51 -19.88
CA LEU A 385 -20.67 -7.19 -19.83
C LEU A 385 -21.53 -7.99 -18.85
N PRO A 386 -21.16 -9.19 -18.34
CA PRO A 386 -21.97 -9.90 -17.36
C PRO A 386 -22.34 -9.07 -16.12
N ILE A 387 -21.52 -8.08 -15.75
CA ILE A 387 -21.84 -7.13 -14.66
C ILE A 387 -23.15 -6.37 -14.88
N LEU A 388 -23.61 -6.22 -16.13
CA LEU A 388 -24.82 -5.49 -16.47
C LEU A 388 -26.11 -6.27 -16.18
N GLU A 389 -26.06 -7.61 -16.17
CA GLU A 389 -27.22 -8.46 -15.84
C GLU A 389 -27.81 -8.13 -14.45
N PRO A 390 -27.04 -8.19 -13.33
CA PRO A 390 -27.55 -7.81 -12.01
C PRO A 390 -27.81 -6.30 -11.86
N MET A 391 -27.34 -5.46 -12.79
CA MET A 391 -27.66 -4.03 -12.83
C MET A 391 -29.00 -3.74 -13.55
N GLY A 392 -29.70 -4.78 -14.05
CA GLY A 392 -31.04 -4.67 -14.62
C GLY A 392 -31.10 -4.68 -16.15
N PHE A 393 -30.04 -5.15 -16.83
CA PHE A 393 -29.99 -5.23 -18.30
C PHE A 393 -30.18 -6.65 -18.81
N ASP A 394 -30.93 -6.76 -19.90
CA ASP A 394 -31.15 -7.99 -20.64
C ASP A 394 -30.07 -8.11 -21.71
N LEU A 395 -29.06 -8.94 -21.43
CA LEU A 395 -27.85 -9.12 -22.22
C LEU A 395 -27.89 -10.45 -22.98
N GLU A 396 -27.73 -10.37 -24.29
CA GLU A 396 -27.59 -11.54 -25.17
C GLU A 396 -26.29 -11.46 -25.99
N PHE A 397 -25.61 -12.60 -26.17
CA PHE A 397 -24.48 -12.71 -27.10
C PHE A 397 -24.92 -13.45 -28.35
N THR A 398 -25.24 -12.71 -29.42
CA THR A 398 -25.69 -13.32 -30.68
C THR A 398 -24.51 -13.88 -31.49
N HIS A 399 -24.78 -14.86 -32.33
CA HIS A 399 -23.77 -15.44 -33.22
C HIS A 399 -23.37 -14.44 -34.32
N GLY A 400 -22.23 -13.78 -34.15
CA GLY A 400 -21.60 -12.96 -35.20
C GLY A 400 -21.78 -11.44 -35.04
N ASP A 401 -22.88 -10.99 -34.42
CA ASP A 401 -23.20 -9.56 -34.30
C ASP A 401 -22.78 -8.93 -32.96
N GLY A 402 -22.19 -9.72 -32.07
CA GLY A 402 -21.68 -9.25 -30.77
C GLY A 402 -22.77 -9.16 -29.69
N PRO A 403 -22.51 -8.45 -28.59
CA PRO A 403 -23.47 -8.33 -27.50
C PRO A 403 -24.61 -7.38 -27.85
N VAL A 404 -25.83 -7.78 -27.51
CA VAL A 404 -27.06 -7.02 -27.66
C VAL A 404 -27.66 -6.80 -26.28
N ILE A 405 -28.08 -5.57 -26.01
CA ILE A 405 -28.84 -5.20 -24.82
C ILE A 405 -30.25 -4.82 -25.27
N HIS A 406 -31.23 -5.66 -24.92
CA HIS A 406 -32.61 -5.55 -25.42
C HIS A 406 -33.39 -4.39 -24.79
N ASN A 407 -32.97 -3.95 -23.62
CA ASN A 407 -33.56 -2.85 -22.87
C ASN A 407 -32.55 -1.71 -22.65
N PRO A 408 -32.08 -1.02 -23.70
CA PRO A 408 -31.07 0.03 -23.56
C PRO A 408 -31.64 1.32 -22.95
N ILE A 409 -30.77 2.18 -22.45
CA ILE A 409 -31.12 3.53 -21.98
C ILE A 409 -31.33 4.44 -23.20
N ARG A 410 -32.44 5.17 -23.24
CA ARG A 410 -32.75 6.13 -24.31
C ARG A 410 -33.00 7.55 -23.79
N GLN A 411 -33.39 7.67 -22.53
CA GLN A 411 -33.68 8.94 -21.85
C GLN A 411 -33.23 8.91 -20.39
N ALA A 412 -33.09 10.09 -19.78
CA ALA A 412 -32.60 10.24 -18.40
C ALA A 412 -33.38 9.40 -17.38
N LYS A 413 -34.72 9.34 -17.50
CA LYS A 413 -35.59 8.54 -16.62
C LYS A 413 -35.25 7.05 -16.61
N ASP A 414 -34.68 6.51 -17.70
CA ASP A 414 -34.32 5.09 -17.75
C ASP A 414 -33.14 4.76 -16.82
N ILE A 415 -32.41 5.76 -16.33
CA ILE A 415 -31.35 5.56 -15.34
C ILE A 415 -31.92 5.17 -13.97
N ASP A 416 -33.18 5.51 -13.68
CA ASP A 416 -33.84 5.18 -12.41
C ASP A 416 -33.92 3.67 -12.18
N ARG A 417 -34.14 2.89 -13.25
CA ARG A 417 -34.18 1.41 -13.18
C ARG A 417 -32.81 0.74 -13.11
N VAL A 418 -31.72 1.48 -13.33
CA VAL A 418 -30.36 0.90 -13.25
C VAL A 418 -30.06 0.60 -11.80
N ALA A 419 -29.89 -0.69 -11.49
CA ALA A 419 -29.48 -1.10 -10.16
C ALA A 419 -27.97 -0.90 -9.97
N ARG A 420 -27.59 -0.61 -8.73
CA ARG A 420 -26.22 -0.62 -8.26
C ARG A 420 -25.92 -2.03 -7.76
N LEU A 421 -24.73 -2.55 -8.06
CA LEU A 421 -24.32 -3.85 -7.55
C LEU A 421 -24.00 -3.72 -6.04
N GLU A 422 -24.76 -4.39 -5.19
CA GLU A 422 -24.57 -4.36 -3.73
C GLU A 422 -23.85 -5.62 -3.20
N SER A 423 -23.85 -6.72 -3.95
CA SER A 423 -23.10 -7.95 -3.64
C SER A 423 -22.59 -8.64 -4.91
N MET A 424 -21.64 -9.56 -4.75
CA MET A 424 -21.10 -10.37 -5.86
C MET A 424 -21.86 -11.68 -6.10
N ASP A 425 -22.98 -11.94 -5.42
CA ASP A 425 -23.61 -13.27 -5.43
C ASP A 425 -24.01 -13.71 -6.84
N ALA A 426 -24.63 -12.81 -7.61
CA ALA A 426 -25.01 -13.03 -9.00
C ALA A 426 -23.81 -13.17 -9.96
N LEU A 427 -22.61 -12.74 -9.53
CA LEU A 427 -21.36 -12.75 -10.29
C LEU A 427 -20.29 -13.63 -9.63
N SER A 428 -20.70 -14.54 -8.73
CA SER A 428 -19.79 -15.37 -7.93
C SER A 428 -18.90 -16.28 -8.79
N PHE A 429 -19.35 -16.62 -9.99
CA PHE A 429 -18.53 -17.34 -10.98
C PHE A 429 -17.24 -16.59 -11.35
N VAL A 430 -17.23 -15.24 -11.28
CA VAL A 430 -16.04 -14.43 -11.57
C VAL A 430 -14.99 -14.60 -10.48
N THR A 431 -15.39 -14.49 -9.20
CA THR A 431 -14.46 -14.67 -8.07
C THR A 431 -13.98 -16.12 -8.00
N GLN A 432 -14.85 -17.09 -8.24
CA GLN A 432 -14.48 -18.50 -8.36
C GLN A 432 -13.48 -18.74 -9.51
N THR A 433 -13.64 -18.05 -10.65
CA THR A 433 -12.69 -18.14 -11.77
C THR A 433 -11.32 -17.64 -11.36
N VAL A 434 -11.24 -16.51 -10.64
CA VAL A 434 -9.97 -15.99 -10.11
C VAL A 434 -9.33 -17.00 -9.16
N GLU A 435 -10.09 -17.53 -8.20
CA GLU A 435 -9.59 -18.50 -7.21
C GLU A 435 -9.02 -19.75 -7.87
N GLN A 436 -9.77 -20.34 -8.82
CA GLN A 436 -9.36 -21.56 -9.50
C GLN A 436 -8.17 -21.32 -10.42
N THR A 437 -8.16 -20.21 -11.18
CA THR A 437 -7.03 -19.83 -12.03
C THR A 437 -5.77 -19.61 -11.18
N ARG A 438 -5.89 -18.90 -10.06
CA ARG A 438 -4.78 -18.67 -9.13
C ARG A 438 -4.24 -19.98 -8.56
N ARG A 439 -5.12 -20.90 -8.17
CA ARG A 439 -4.73 -22.20 -7.61
C ARG A 439 -4.03 -23.09 -8.64
N ALA A 440 -4.43 -23.02 -9.91
CA ALA A 440 -3.91 -23.87 -10.97
C ALA A 440 -2.60 -23.36 -11.60
N LEU A 441 -2.36 -22.04 -11.56
CA LEU A 441 -1.15 -21.45 -12.12
C LEU A 441 0.05 -21.57 -11.17
N PRO A 442 1.28 -21.71 -11.71
CA PRO A 442 2.50 -21.62 -10.92
C PRO A 442 2.53 -20.35 -10.07
N GLU A 443 3.00 -20.47 -8.82
CA GLU A 443 2.96 -19.37 -7.84
C GLU A 443 3.58 -18.07 -8.39
N ARG A 444 4.70 -18.17 -9.10
CA ARG A 444 5.40 -17.01 -9.71
C ARG A 444 4.59 -16.20 -10.75
N ILE A 445 3.54 -16.77 -11.35
CA ILE A 445 2.78 -16.13 -12.43
C ILE A 445 1.58 -15.39 -11.83
N PRO A 446 1.57 -14.05 -11.73
CA PRO A 446 0.44 -13.29 -11.19
C PRO A 446 -0.83 -13.43 -12.04
N VAL A 447 -1.98 -13.35 -11.38
CA VAL A 447 -3.31 -13.29 -11.99
C VAL A 447 -3.76 -11.84 -12.08
N ILE A 448 -4.23 -11.46 -13.28
CA ILE A 448 -4.82 -10.17 -13.60
C ILE A 448 -6.34 -10.33 -13.60
N GLY A 449 -7.02 -9.69 -12.66
CA GLY A 449 -8.46 -9.47 -12.73
C GLY A 449 -8.79 -8.31 -13.66
N PHE A 450 -10.03 -8.15 -14.11
CA PHE A 450 -10.38 -7.01 -14.96
C PHE A 450 -11.85 -6.60 -14.91
N SER A 451 -12.14 -5.41 -15.43
CA SER A 451 -13.48 -4.87 -15.67
C SER A 451 -13.49 -3.91 -16.86
N GLY A 452 -14.68 -3.67 -17.42
CA GLY A 452 -14.90 -2.51 -18.27
C GLY A 452 -14.87 -1.22 -17.46
N SER A 453 -14.36 -0.14 -18.08
CA SER A 453 -14.40 1.20 -17.50
C SER A 453 -15.83 1.78 -17.53
N PRO A 454 -16.15 2.77 -16.67
CA PRO A 454 -17.49 3.37 -16.59
C PRO A 454 -18.02 3.86 -17.95
N PHE A 455 -17.20 4.58 -18.72
CA PHE A 455 -17.62 5.08 -20.04
C PHE A 455 -17.97 3.94 -21.00
N THR A 456 -17.12 2.92 -21.05
CA THR A 456 -17.30 1.77 -21.92
C THR A 456 -18.57 0.98 -21.56
N LEU A 457 -18.81 0.72 -20.27
CA LEU A 457 -20.03 0.02 -19.83
C LEU A 457 -21.30 0.85 -20.06
N ALA A 458 -21.27 2.16 -19.75
CA ALA A 458 -22.39 3.05 -20.05
C ALA A 458 -22.68 3.10 -21.55
N SER A 459 -21.64 3.10 -22.38
CA SER A 459 -21.80 3.07 -23.84
C SER A 459 -22.58 1.83 -24.29
N TYR A 460 -22.30 0.65 -23.72
CA TYR A 460 -23.11 -0.54 -24.02
C TYR A 460 -24.55 -0.37 -23.52
N MET A 461 -24.75 0.04 -22.27
CA MET A 461 -26.08 0.25 -21.66
C MET A 461 -26.94 1.24 -22.47
N ILE A 462 -26.31 2.27 -23.05
CA ILE A 462 -26.98 3.34 -23.79
C ILE A 462 -27.10 3.01 -25.27
N GLU A 463 -26.10 2.46 -25.94
CA GLU A 463 -26.21 2.16 -27.37
C GLU A 463 -27.09 0.92 -27.62
N GLY A 464 -27.05 -0.05 -26.71
CA GLY A 464 -27.68 -1.37 -26.88
C GLY A 464 -26.74 -2.43 -27.45
N GLY A 465 -25.46 -2.11 -27.60
CA GLY A 465 -24.46 -2.97 -28.25
C GLY A 465 -23.22 -2.15 -28.63
N SER A 466 -22.38 -2.68 -29.53
CA SER A 466 -21.28 -1.89 -30.09
C SER A 466 -21.79 -0.82 -31.05
N SER A 467 -21.18 0.36 -31.03
CA SER A 467 -21.52 1.49 -31.90
C SER A 467 -20.25 2.02 -32.56
N ARG A 468 -20.38 2.59 -33.78
CA ARG A 468 -19.23 3.24 -34.44
C ARG A 468 -19.01 4.66 -33.93
N ASN A 469 -20.10 5.37 -33.61
CA ASN A 469 -20.09 6.81 -33.36
C ASN A 469 -20.52 7.19 -31.94
N PHE A 470 -21.17 6.27 -31.21
CA PHE A 470 -21.64 6.45 -29.84
C PHE A 470 -22.54 7.68 -29.67
N LEU A 471 -23.46 7.89 -30.62
CA LEU A 471 -24.28 9.11 -30.71
C LEU A 471 -25.23 9.25 -29.53
N HIS A 472 -25.87 8.15 -29.10
CA HIS A 472 -26.80 8.19 -27.97
C HIS A 472 -26.06 8.44 -26.66
N THR A 473 -24.91 7.80 -26.48
CA THR A 473 -24.04 7.98 -25.31
C THR A 473 -23.58 9.43 -25.20
N LYS A 474 -23.04 10.00 -26.28
CA LYS A 474 -22.58 11.40 -26.30
C LYS A 474 -23.73 12.39 -26.12
N SER A 475 -24.89 12.11 -26.71
CA SER A 475 -26.08 12.95 -26.56
C SER A 475 -26.55 13.00 -25.10
N LEU A 476 -26.64 11.86 -24.41
CA LEU A 476 -27.02 11.83 -22.99
C LEU A 476 -25.96 12.54 -22.13
N MET A 477 -24.68 12.26 -22.36
CA MET A 477 -23.56 12.87 -21.64
C MET A 477 -23.54 14.40 -21.75
N ALA A 478 -23.83 14.94 -22.93
CA ALA A 478 -23.81 16.38 -23.19
C ALA A 478 -25.10 17.09 -22.78
N ASN A 479 -26.26 16.49 -23.05
CA ASN A 479 -27.56 17.15 -22.86
C ASN A 479 -28.11 16.98 -21.44
N ASP A 480 -27.72 15.93 -20.71
CA ASP A 480 -28.12 15.72 -19.32
C ASP A 480 -26.94 15.28 -18.43
N PRO A 481 -26.04 16.22 -18.06
CA PRO A 481 -24.89 15.93 -17.21
C PRO A 481 -25.28 15.39 -15.83
N SER A 482 -26.46 15.73 -15.31
CA SER A 482 -26.94 15.23 -14.01
C SER A 482 -27.23 13.75 -14.09
N ALA A 483 -28.03 13.33 -15.09
CA ALA A 483 -28.33 11.93 -15.33
C ALA A 483 -27.06 11.13 -15.65
N TRP A 484 -26.15 11.70 -16.45
CA TRP A 484 -24.84 11.09 -16.71
C TRP A 484 -24.05 10.82 -15.43
N ASN A 485 -23.95 11.81 -14.53
CA ASN A 485 -23.23 11.66 -13.26
C ASN A 485 -23.85 10.58 -12.37
N ILE A 486 -25.18 10.49 -12.31
CA ILE A 486 -25.88 9.43 -11.55
C ILE A 486 -25.55 8.04 -12.12
N LEU A 487 -25.57 7.88 -13.44
CA LEU A 487 -25.21 6.61 -14.07
C LEU A 487 -23.74 6.24 -13.81
N MET A 488 -22.83 7.21 -13.96
CA MET A 488 -21.41 7.01 -13.68
C MET A 488 -21.17 6.65 -12.20
N ASP A 489 -21.91 7.23 -11.26
CA ASP A 489 -21.80 6.89 -9.83
C ASP A 489 -22.18 5.45 -9.53
N LYS A 490 -23.28 4.96 -10.14
CA LYS A 490 -23.70 3.56 -10.04
C LYS A 490 -22.64 2.62 -10.62
N LEU A 491 -22.06 2.98 -11.77
CA LEU A 491 -21.01 2.19 -12.43
C LEU A 491 -19.71 2.20 -11.64
N VAL A 492 -19.22 3.35 -11.20
CA VAL A 492 -18.02 3.45 -10.35
C VAL A 492 -18.18 2.55 -9.15
N HIS A 493 -19.30 2.62 -8.43
CA HIS A 493 -19.51 1.73 -7.30
C HIS A 493 -19.45 0.25 -7.67
N SER A 494 -20.20 -0.14 -8.70
CA SER A 494 -20.36 -1.55 -9.07
C SER A 494 -19.02 -2.13 -9.54
N ILE A 495 -18.25 -1.36 -10.31
CA ILE A 495 -16.91 -1.73 -10.78
C ILE A 495 -15.93 -1.82 -9.59
N SER A 496 -16.00 -0.91 -8.62
CA SER A 496 -15.17 -0.95 -7.41
C SER A 496 -15.41 -2.24 -6.61
N LEU A 497 -16.66 -2.62 -6.37
CA LEU A 497 -17.02 -3.88 -5.72
C LEU A 497 -16.52 -5.08 -6.53
N TYR A 498 -16.74 -5.05 -7.84
CA TYR A 498 -16.36 -6.12 -8.77
C TYR A 498 -14.84 -6.36 -8.78
N LEU A 499 -14.03 -5.31 -8.94
CA LEU A 499 -12.57 -5.43 -8.96
C LEU A 499 -11.99 -5.79 -7.60
N ASN A 500 -12.46 -5.18 -6.51
CA ASN A 500 -11.97 -5.50 -5.17
C ASN A 500 -12.31 -6.94 -4.76
N SER A 501 -13.44 -7.47 -5.22
CA SER A 501 -13.80 -8.88 -4.99
C SER A 501 -12.89 -9.84 -5.76
N GLN A 502 -12.45 -9.48 -6.97
CA GLN A 502 -11.43 -10.25 -7.70
C GLN A 502 -10.07 -10.22 -6.99
N ILE A 503 -9.68 -9.07 -6.44
CA ILE A 503 -8.45 -8.96 -5.64
C ILE A 503 -8.50 -9.90 -4.43
N VAL A 504 -9.61 -9.89 -3.71
CA VAL A 504 -9.83 -10.77 -2.54
C VAL A 504 -9.85 -12.25 -2.91
N ALA A 505 -10.41 -12.58 -4.07
CA ALA A 505 -10.40 -13.92 -4.63
C ALA A 505 -8.99 -14.39 -5.04
N GLY A 506 -8.03 -13.47 -5.22
CA GLY A 506 -6.62 -13.80 -5.46
C GLY A 506 -6.01 -13.19 -6.70
N ALA A 507 -6.62 -12.16 -7.31
CA ALA A 507 -5.96 -11.37 -8.34
C ALA A 507 -4.87 -10.47 -7.72
N GLN A 508 -3.66 -10.49 -8.28
CA GLN A 508 -2.54 -9.65 -7.82
C GLN A 508 -2.50 -8.29 -8.52
N VAL A 509 -3.12 -8.17 -9.69
CA VAL A 509 -3.24 -6.94 -10.48
C VAL A 509 -4.68 -6.86 -11.01
N VAL A 510 -5.21 -5.66 -11.21
CA VAL A 510 -6.48 -5.48 -11.91
C VAL A 510 -6.33 -4.55 -13.12
N GLN A 511 -7.11 -4.78 -14.16
CA GLN A 511 -7.12 -3.96 -15.37
C GLN A 511 -8.50 -3.37 -15.65
N LEU A 512 -8.51 -2.08 -16.00
CA LEU A 512 -9.67 -1.37 -16.51
C LEU A 512 -9.55 -1.22 -18.02
N PHE A 513 -10.58 -1.66 -18.75
CA PHE A 513 -10.67 -1.52 -20.20
C PHE A 513 -11.63 -0.39 -20.57
N ASP A 514 -11.08 0.72 -21.04
CA ASP A 514 -11.85 1.78 -21.71
C ASP A 514 -11.73 1.67 -23.23
N SER A 515 -12.38 0.65 -23.77
CA SER A 515 -12.37 0.30 -25.20
C SER A 515 -12.96 1.40 -26.09
N TRP A 516 -13.84 2.23 -25.55
CA TRP A 516 -14.61 3.20 -26.32
C TRP A 516 -14.22 4.67 -26.09
N ALA A 517 -13.44 4.98 -25.04
CA ALA A 517 -13.05 6.36 -24.71
C ALA A 517 -12.37 7.12 -25.85
N GLY A 518 -11.74 6.40 -26.78
CA GLY A 518 -11.11 7.02 -27.95
C GLY A 518 -12.03 7.82 -28.85
N CYS A 519 -13.36 7.67 -28.73
CA CYS A 519 -14.31 8.50 -29.47
C CYS A 519 -14.51 9.90 -28.86
N LEU A 520 -13.90 10.20 -27.71
CA LEU A 520 -14.01 11.48 -26.99
C LEU A 520 -12.85 12.41 -27.27
N SER A 521 -13.10 13.72 -27.21
CA SER A 521 -12.04 14.73 -27.14
C SER A 521 -11.38 14.72 -25.75
N PRO A 522 -10.14 15.23 -25.61
CA PRO A 522 -9.52 15.38 -24.29
C PRO A 522 -10.34 16.25 -23.34
N ASN A 523 -11.07 17.25 -23.84
CA ASN A 523 -11.92 18.11 -23.03
C ASN A 523 -13.12 17.36 -22.47
N ASP A 524 -13.81 16.59 -23.31
CA ASP A 524 -14.97 15.80 -22.89
C ASP A 524 -14.55 14.72 -21.90
N TYR A 525 -13.42 14.05 -22.15
CA TYR A 525 -12.89 13.05 -21.23
C TYR A 525 -12.58 13.66 -19.86
N ARG A 526 -11.90 14.82 -19.81
CA ARG A 526 -11.58 15.50 -18.54
C ARG A 526 -12.83 15.96 -17.80
N THR A 527 -13.85 16.40 -18.53
CA THR A 527 -15.08 16.93 -17.93
C THR A 527 -15.98 15.81 -17.41
N HIS A 528 -16.20 14.78 -18.23
CA HIS A 528 -17.28 13.82 -17.99
C HIS A 528 -16.81 12.44 -17.51
N ILE A 529 -15.52 12.09 -17.67
CA ILE A 529 -15.02 10.73 -17.42
C ILE A 529 -13.95 10.72 -16.32
N LEU A 530 -12.95 11.59 -16.43
CA LEU A 530 -11.78 11.63 -15.55
C LEU A 530 -12.15 11.70 -14.05
N PRO A 531 -13.13 12.51 -13.60
CA PRO A 531 -13.50 12.58 -12.18
C PRO A 531 -14.05 11.24 -11.65
N HIS A 532 -14.73 10.46 -12.50
CA HIS A 532 -15.26 9.15 -12.15
C HIS A 532 -14.16 8.09 -12.14
N MET A 533 -13.24 8.14 -13.11
CA MET A 533 -12.07 7.26 -13.14
C MET A 533 -11.16 7.48 -11.93
N GLN A 534 -10.92 8.73 -11.52
CA GLN A 534 -10.14 9.03 -10.32
C GLN A 534 -10.77 8.42 -9.06
N ARG A 535 -12.08 8.62 -8.86
CA ARG A 535 -12.80 8.00 -7.73
C ARG A 535 -12.77 6.47 -7.77
N LEU A 536 -12.86 5.88 -8.97
CA LEU A 536 -12.74 4.44 -9.14
C LEU A 536 -11.34 3.94 -8.73
N LEU A 537 -10.26 4.54 -9.27
CA LEU A 537 -8.88 4.16 -8.93
C LEU A 537 -8.59 4.33 -7.43
N GLU A 538 -9.15 5.35 -6.80
CA GLU A 538 -9.04 5.59 -5.35
C GLU A 538 -9.74 4.51 -4.51
N SER A 539 -10.81 3.91 -5.02
CA SER A 539 -11.58 2.88 -4.32
C SER A 539 -10.98 1.48 -4.38
N ILE A 540 -9.96 1.27 -5.22
CA ILE A 540 -9.28 -0.02 -5.34
C ILE A 540 -8.36 -0.24 -4.13
N ILE A 541 -8.35 -1.47 -3.58
CA ILE A 541 -7.55 -1.89 -2.42
C ILE A 541 -6.13 -1.30 -2.50
N PRO A 542 -5.63 -0.67 -1.42
CA PRO A 542 -4.30 -0.07 -1.39
C PRO A 542 -3.19 -1.04 -1.84
N ASN A 543 -2.16 -0.50 -2.47
CA ASN A 543 -0.96 -1.22 -2.96
C ASN A 543 -1.17 -2.25 -4.09
N VAL A 544 -2.41 -2.53 -4.51
CA VAL A 544 -2.66 -3.38 -5.69
C VAL A 544 -2.43 -2.56 -6.97
N PRO A 545 -1.61 -3.02 -7.94
CA PRO A 545 -1.44 -2.34 -9.20
C PRO A 545 -2.73 -2.34 -10.02
N VAL A 546 -3.00 -1.21 -10.67
CA VAL A 546 -4.15 -1.04 -11.56
C VAL A 546 -3.67 -0.64 -12.94
N ILE A 547 -3.92 -1.48 -13.93
CA ILE A 547 -3.65 -1.16 -15.33
C ILE A 547 -4.84 -0.36 -15.86
N ASN A 548 -4.61 0.92 -16.17
CA ASN A 548 -5.61 1.80 -16.77
C ASN A 548 -5.37 1.86 -18.28
N PHE A 549 -6.17 1.14 -19.05
CA PHE A 549 -6.03 1.04 -20.49
C PHE A 549 -7.18 1.76 -21.19
N ALA A 550 -6.85 2.70 -22.07
CA ALA A 550 -7.79 3.26 -23.04
C ALA A 550 -7.17 3.18 -24.44
N THR A 551 -8.00 2.87 -25.43
CA THR A 551 -7.59 2.84 -26.84
C THR A 551 -8.41 3.84 -27.64
N GLY A 552 -7.90 4.21 -28.80
CA GLY A 552 -8.66 4.97 -29.79
C GLY A 552 -8.20 6.41 -29.93
N ASN A 553 -7.50 6.96 -28.93
CA ASN A 553 -7.08 8.35 -28.93
C ASN A 553 -5.79 8.58 -28.10
N PRO A 554 -4.63 8.72 -28.75
CA PRO A 554 -3.35 9.04 -28.11
C PRO A 554 -3.37 10.26 -27.19
N MET A 555 -4.23 11.25 -27.47
CA MET A 555 -4.30 12.49 -26.69
C MET A 555 -4.88 12.29 -25.28
N LEU A 556 -5.43 11.11 -24.98
CA LEU A 556 -5.97 10.78 -23.66
C LEU A 556 -4.92 10.26 -22.68
N ILE A 557 -3.70 9.91 -23.12
CA ILE A 557 -2.69 9.24 -22.28
C ILE A 557 -2.39 10.02 -21.00
N SER A 558 -2.26 11.34 -21.08
CA SER A 558 -2.00 12.18 -19.90
C SER A 558 -3.12 12.05 -18.85
N CYS A 559 -4.35 11.80 -19.28
CA CYS A 559 -5.52 11.64 -18.42
C CYS A 559 -5.62 10.25 -17.79
N LEU A 560 -4.88 9.25 -18.28
CA LEU A 560 -4.90 7.88 -17.73
C LEU A 560 -3.97 7.73 -16.52
N ARG A 561 -3.08 8.71 -16.28
CA ARG A 561 -2.14 8.71 -15.16
C ARG A 561 -2.89 8.72 -13.82
N GLY A 562 -2.38 7.95 -12.88
CA GLY A 562 -2.91 7.86 -11.52
C GLY A 562 -1.79 7.97 -10.48
N ASP A 563 -1.94 7.23 -9.38
CA ASP A 563 -0.94 7.20 -8.31
C ASP A 563 0.22 6.23 -8.62
N SER A 564 1.05 5.94 -7.62
CA SER A 564 2.21 5.07 -7.78
C SER A 564 1.87 3.65 -8.28
N ARG A 565 0.63 3.19 -8.07
CA ARG A 565 0.12 1.85 -8.41
C ARG A 565 -0.40 1.76 -9.85
N THR A 566 -0.62 2.90 -10.51
CA THR A 566 -1.23 2.93 -11.83
C THR A 566 -0.20 2.60 -12.92
N VAL A 567 -0.52 1.61 -13.75
CA VAL A 567 0.18 1.29 -15.00
C VAL A 567 -0.69 1.80 -16.15
N VAL A 568 -0.15 2.66 -17.01
CA VAL A 568 -0.90 3.18 -18.16
C VAL A 568 -0.73 2.21 -19.32
N GLY A 569 -1.82 1.60 -19.76
CA GLY A 569 -1.84 0.80 -20.97
C GLY A 569 -2.02 1.70 -22.20
N ILE A 570 -1.09 1.61 -23.16
CA ILE A 570 -1.13 2.36 -24.42
C ILE A 570 -1.36 1.42 -25.60
N ASP A 571 -1.95 1.94 -26.68
CA ASP A 571 -2.05 1.20 -27.94
C ASP A 571 -0.95 1.57 -28.93
N TRP A 572 -0.89 0.84 -30.04
CA TRP A 572 0.18 0.91 -31.05
C TRP A 572 0.32 2.26 -31.76
N ARG A 573 -0.60 3.20 -31.57
CA ARG A 573 -0.50 4.54 -32.17
C ARG A 573 0.44 5.46 -31.41
N VAL A 574 0.94 5.03 -30.25
CA VAL A 574 1.84 5.82 -29.41
C VAL A 574 3.17 5.10 -29.26
N SER A 575 4.26 5.82 -29.52
CA SER A 575 5.61 5.32 -29.24
C SER A 575 5.80 5.16 -27.73
N LEU A 576 6.49 4.10 -27.32
CA LEU A 576 6.87 3.88 -25.92
C LEU A 576 7.74 5.00 -25.36
N ASP A 577 8.48 5.73 -26.21
CA ASP A 577 9.28 6.89 -25.77
C ASP A 577 8.40 8.10 -25.37
N VAL A 578 7.14 8.12 -25.80
CA VAL A 578 6.20 9.24 -25.59
C VAL A 578 5.24 8.98 -24.43
N GLY A 579 4.79 7.74 -24.26
CA GLY A 579 3.84 7.35 -23.19
C GLY A 579 4.49 7.39 -21.82
#